data_AF-A0AA37P888-F1
#
_entry.id   AF-A0AA37P888-F1
#
_cell.length_a   1.000
_cell.length_b   1.000
_cell.length_c   1.000
_cell.angle_alpha   90.00
_cell.angle_beta   90.00
_cell.angle_gamma   90.00
#
_symmetry.space_group_name_H-M   'P 1'
#
loop_
_entity.id
_entity.type
_entity.pdbx_description
1 polymer ?
#
loop_
_entity_poly.entity_id
_entity_poly.type
_entity_poly.pdbx_seq_one_letter_code
_entity_poly.pdbx_strand_id
1 'polypeptide(L)'
;MARSQTKTLPVIPLARGTILLPGVAQRIPVTAARPDIPALLANVYTRAASAAPNERIDAVPIACVPVSSPFVGPNGQLLIQDADQMDESLIKEVDPGTARKADLFNYGVAARITGIEGRGTAEFALRVEGIARIRVEKVTQERPHFEAKVKYFYDEVATDAQMQELFSLLKLRSRELVTILRISALLPRSPDSPGGLSPC
;
A
#
# COMPACT_ATOMS: atom_id res chain seq x y z
N MET A 1 -25.59 -0.22 7.70
CA MET A 1 -24.78 1.03 7.71
C MET A 1 -23.51 0.72 8.46
N ALA A 2 -22.40 0.48 7.74
CA ALA A 2 -21.12 0.10 8.33
C ALA A 2 -20.69 1.13 9.38
N ARG A 3 -20.36 0.66 10.59
CA ARG A 3 -19.96 1.49 11.73
C ARG A 3 -18.64 2.19 11.41
N SER A 4 -18.70 3.44 10.98
CA SER A 4 -17.50 4.17 10.60
C SER A 4 -16.77 4.68 11.86
N GLN A 5 -15.72 3.98 12.25
CA GLN A 5 -14.85 4.39 13.34
C GLN A 5 -13.76 5.33 12.81
N THR A 6 -13.51 6.43 13.54
CA THR A 6 -12.43 7.36 13.22
C THR A 6 -11.32 7.22 14.24
N LYS A 7 -10.06 7.11 13.79
CA LYS A 7 -8.88 6.91 14.66
C LYS A 7 -7.68 7.68 14.10
N THR A 8 -6.75 8.08 14.97
CA THR A 8 -5.48 8.67 14.56
C THR A 8 -4.42 7.58 14.44
N LEU A 9 -3.88 7.38 13.25
CA LEU A 9 -2.88 6.35 12.96
C LEU A 9 -1.58 6.97 12.43
N PRO A 10 -0.42 6.37 12.74
CA PRO A 10 0.79 6.65 12.02
C PRO A 10 0.67 6.13 10.57
N VAL A 11 1.18 6.89 9.61
CA VAL A 11 1.04 6.62 8.17
C VAL A 11 2.39 6.32 7.54
N ILE A 12 2.46 5.26 6.74
CA ILE A 12 3.58 4.91 5.87
C ILE A 12 3.19 5.24 4.43
N PRO A 13 3.87 6.21 3.79
CA PRO A 13 3.80 6.41 2.35
C PRO A 13 4.37 5.17 1.63
N LEU A 14 3.56 4.52 0.81
CA LEU A 14 3.99 3.42 -0.04
C LEU A 14 4.69 3.97 -1.29
N ALA A 15 5.73 3.28 -1.75
CA ALA A 15 6.43 3.63 -2.97
C ALA A 15 5.50 3.58 -4.19
N ARG A 16 5.87 4.28 -5.25
CA ARG A 16 5.09 4.30 -6.49
C ARG A 16 4.92 2.89 -7.06
N GLY A 17 3.74 2.62 -7.59
CA GLY A 17 3.38 1.29 -8.13
C GLY A 17 3.10 0.23 -7.06
N THR A 18 3.21 0.57 -5.77
CA THR A 18 2.91 -0.36 -4.67
C THR A 18 1.62 0.03 -3.96
N ILE A 19 0.74 -0.96 -3.74
CA ILE A 19 -0.54 -0.80 -3.06
C ILE A 19 -0.71 -1.99 -2.12
N LEU A 20 -1.14 -1.71 -0.89
CA LEU A 20 -1.58 -2.74 0.05
C LEU A 20 -3.09 -2.93 -0.08
N LEU A 21 -3.55 -4.17 -0.10
CA LEU A 21 -4.97 -4.51 -0.05
C LEU A 21 -5.30 -5.20 1.29
N PRO A 22 -6.57 -5.10 1.76
CA PRO A 22 -7.02 -5.89 2.91
C PRO A 22 -6.78 -7.39 2.69
N GLY A 23 -6.28 -8.09 3.71
CA GLY A 23 -5.95 -9.52 3.68
C GLY A 23 -4.64 -9.87 2.96
N VAL A 24 -3.94 -8.90 2.38
CA VAL A 24 -2.66 -9.14 1.69
C VAL A 24 -1.50 -8.77 2.62
N ALA A 25 -0.48 -9.62 2.67
CA ALA A 25 0.79 -9.31 3.31
C ALA A 25 1.79 -8.72 2.29
N GLN A 26 2.45 -7.63 2.66
CA GLN A 26 3.42 -6.94 1.81
C GLN A 26 4.72 -6.70 2.59
N ARG A 27 5.84 -6.80 1.88
CA ARG A 27 7.17 -6.46 2.37
C ARG A 27 7.52 -5.04 1.92
N ILE A 28 7.78 -4.14 2.87
CA ILE A 28 8.17 -2.76 2.62
C ILE A 28 9.66 -2.63 2.91
N PRO A 29 10.52 -2.39 1.90
CA PRO A 29 11.95 -2.18 2.13
C PRO A 29 12.19 -0.85 2.86
N VAL A 30 13.11 -0.86 3.81
CA VAL A 30 13.54 0.31 4.58
C VAL A 30 15.02 0.54 4.32
N THR A 31 15.28 1.54 3.48
CA THR A 31 16.61 2.01 3.09
C THR A 31 16.98 3.29 3.85
N ALA A 32 18.20 3.78 3.71
CA ALA A 32 18.63 5.05 4.32
C ALA A 32 17.77 6.27 3.89
N ALA A 33 17.17 6.22 2.70
CA ALA A 33 16.23 7.24 2.20
C ALA A 33 14.88 7.29 2.95
N ARG A 34 14.59 6.33 3.84
CA ARG A 34 13.33 6.22 4.60
C ARG A 34 13.54 6.41 6.10
N PRO A 35 14.01 7.59 6.57
CA PRO A 35 14.15 7.86 8.00
C PRO A 35 12.79 7.96 8.73
N ASP A 36 11.70 8.11 7.97
CA ASP A 36 10.32 8.13 8.47
C ASP A 36 9.90 6.81 9.11
N ILE A 37 10.33 5.67 8.54
CA ILE A 37 9.89 4.34 9.01
C ILE A 37 10.49 3.99 10.38
N PRO A 38 11.80 4.14 10.65
CA PRO A 38 12.36 3.95 12.00
C PRO A 38 11.73 4.88 13.04
N ALA A 39 11.48 6.15 12.69
CA ALA A 39 10.81 7.10 13.58
C ALA A 39 9.36 6.70 13.89
N LEU A 40 8.65 6.17 12.89
CA LEU A 40 7.31 5.62 13.05
C LEU A 40 7.31 4.39 13.95
N LEU A 41 8.26 3.47 13.74
CA LEU A 41 8.39 2.27 14.57
C LEU A 41 8.62 2.66 16.03
N ALA A 42 9.52 3.61 16.31
CA ALA A 42 9.73 4.11 17.66
C ALA A 42 8.42 4.59 18.32
N ASN A 43 7.62 5.39 17.61
CA ASN A 43 6.30 5.84 18.10
C ASN A 43 5.33 4.66 18.32
N VAL A 44 5.30 3.70 17.40
CA VAL A 44 4.46 2.50 17.53
C VAL A 44 4.86 1.68 18.76
N TYR A 45 6.15 1.49 19.02
CA TYR A 45 6.66 0.84 20.23
C TYR A 45 6.26 1.61 21.50
N THR A 46 6.38 2.94 21.51
CA THR A 46 5.96 3.77 22.65
C THR A 46 4.46 3.66 22.91
N ARG A 47 3.63 3.68 21.85
CA ARG A 47 2.18 3.51 21.95
C ARG A 47 1.80 2.12 22.47
N ALA A 48 2.46 1.07 21.99
CA ALA A 48 2.26 -0.29 22.46
C ALA A 48 2.64 -0.44 23.94
N ALA A 49 3.76 0.15 24.36
CA ALA A 49 4.22 0.12 25.76
C ALA A 49 3.32 0.92 26.73
N SER A 50 2.64 1.95 26.21
CA SER A 50 1.72 2.78 27.00
C SER A 50 0.29 2.22 27.06
N ALA A 51 -0.05 1.33 26.12
CA ALA A 51 -1.28 0.57 26.18
C ALA A 51 -1.19 -0.51 27.27
N ALA A 52 -2.33 -1.07 27.68
CA ALA A 52 -2.40 -2.01 28.80
C ALA A 52 -1.35 -3.15 28.70
N PRO A 53 -0.91 -3.77 29.82
CA PRO A 53 0.32 -4.58 29.93
C PRO A 53 0.45 -5.82 29.01
N ASN A 54 -0.51 -6.08 28.12
CA ASN A 54 -0.58 -7.26 27.26
C ASN A 54 -0.76 -6.95 25.77
N GLU A 55 -0.71 -5.67 25.34
CA GLU A 55 -0.76 -5.32 23.92
C GLU A 55 0.62 -5.48 23.28
N ARG A 56 0.71 -6.42 22.34
CA ARG A 56 1.87 -6.64 21.47
C ARG A 56 1.91 -5.57 20.36
N ILE A 57 3.05 -5.44 19.68
CA ILE A 57 3.29 -4.41 18.64
C ILE A 57 2.31 -4.54 17.45
N ASP A 58 1.83 -5.75 17.18
CA ASP A 58 0.77 -6.06 16.20
C ASP A 58 -0.59 -5.46 16.57
N ALA A 59 -0.79 -5.03 17.82
CA ALA A 59 -2.01 -4.39 18.28
C ALA A 59 -2.13 -2.92 17.85
N VAL A 60 -1.02 -2.24 17.51
CA VAL A 60 -1.04 -0.84 17.08
C VAL A 60 -1.16 -0.78 15.55
N PRO A 61 -2.35 -0.47 14.99
CA PRO A 61 -2.51 -0.37 13.55
C PRO A 61 -1.74 0.82 12.99
N ILE A 62 -1.16 0.61 11.83
CA ILE A 62 -0.55 1.64 10.98
C ILE A 62 -1.43 1.86 9.74
N ALA A 63 -1.23 2.96 9.02
CA ALA A 63 -1.91 3.25 7.77
C ALA A 63 -0.92 3.20 6.61
N CYS A 64 -1.12 2.32 5.64
CA CYS A 64 -0.33 2.28 4.41
C CYS A 64 -1.07 3.05 3.31
N VAL A 65 -0.48 4.15 2.84
CA VAL A 65 -1.11 5.07 1.88
C VAL A 65 -0.22 5.21 0.65
N PRO A 66 -0.70 4.92 -0.56
CA PRO A 66 0.07 5.12 -1.79
C PRO A 66 0.34 6.60 -2.05
N VAL A 67 1.52 6.88 -2.63
CA VAL A 67 1.82 8.20 -3.18
C VAL A 67 0.92 8.50 -4.38
N SER A 68 0.45 9.74 -4.46
CA SER A 68 -0.43 10.23 -5.53
C SER A 68 0.26 10.10 -6.88
N SER A 69 -0.51 9.72 -7.90
CA SER A 69 -0.06 9.75 -9.28
C SER A 69 -0.52 11.04 -9.95
N PRO A 70 0.28 11.69 -10.81
CA PRO A 70 -0.19 12.84 -11.59
C PRO A 70 -1.38 12.49 -12.51
N PHE A 71 -1.56 11.22 -12.84
CA PHE A 71 -2.61 10.72 -13.73
C PHE A 71 -3.98 10.61 -13.05
N VAL A 72 -4.01 10.65 -11.72
CA VAL A 72 -5.21 10.34 -10.94
C VAL A 72 -5.35 11.35 -9.80
N GLY A 73 -6.52 11.98 -9.70
CA GLY A 73 -6.79 12.95 -8.65
C GLY A 73 -6.70 12.31 -7.25
N PRO A 74 -6.65 13.13 -6.18
CA PRO A 74 -6.45 12.65 -4.80
C PRO A 74 -7.49 11.62 -4.32
N ASN A 75 -8.64 11.57 -4.97
CA ASN A 75 -9.74 10.64 -4.71
C ASN A 75 -9.81 9.44 -5.67
N GLY A 76 -8.81 9.23 -6.55
CA GLY A 76 -8.86 8.14 -7.53
C GLY A 76 -9.57 8.48 -8.85
N GLN A 77 -9.87 9.76 -9.10
CA GLN A 77 -10.54 10.20 -10.32
C GLN A 77 -9.54 10.30 -11.48
N LEU A 78 -9.85 9.71 -12.63
CA LEU A 78 -9.03 9.88 -13.84
C LEU A 78 -9.05 11.36 -14.22
N LEU A 79 -7.88 12.01 -14.20
CA LEU A 79 -7.75 13.42 -14.57
C LEU A 79 -7.48 13.61 -16.06
N ILE A 80 -7.30 12.52 -16.81
CA ILE A 80 -6.89 12.53 -18.21
C ILE A 80 -7.96 11.84 -19.05
N GLN A 81 -8.47 12.56 -20.04
CA GLN A 81 -9.32 12.01 -21.12
C GLN A 81 -8.48 11.61 -22.35
N ASP A 82 -7.28 12.17 -22.53
CA ASP A 82 -6.39 11.91 -23.68
C ASP A 82 -4.94 11.64 -23.21
N ALA A 83 -4.52 10.37 -23.22
CA ALA A 83 -3.24 9.91 -22.68
C ALA A 83 -2.02 10.21 -23.60
N ASP A 84 -2.24 10.66 -24.84
CA ASP A 84 -1.21 10.71 -25.89
C ASP A 84 -0.35 11.98 -25.90
N GLN A 85 -0.66 13.00 -25.07
CA GLN A 85 0.03 14.30 -25.08
C GLN A 85 0.67 14.69 -23.74
N MET A 86 1.08 13.73 -22.91
CA MET A 86 1.77 14.04 -21.66
C MET A 86 3.27 13.83 -21.74
N ASP A 87 3.99 14.86 -21.30
CA ASP A 87 5.43 14.85 -21.15
C ASP A 87 5.82 13.98 -19.94
N GLU A 88 6.45 12.82 -20.19
CA GLU A 88 6.90 11.89 -19.15
C GLU A 88 7.88 12.55 -18.16
N SER A 89 8.54 13.64 -18.55
CA SER A 89 9.43 14.40 -17.67
C SER A 89 8.71 15.19 -16.56
N LEU A 90 7.39 15.40 -16.69
CA LEU A 90 6.54 15.99 -15.63
C LEU A 90 6.19 14.97 -14.54
N ILE A 91 6.46 13.69 -14.77
CA ILE A 91 6.29 12.62 -13.81
C ILE A 91 7.42 12.74 -12.78
N LYS A 92 7.25 13.66 -11.82
CA LYS A 92 8.13 13.70 -10.65
C LYS A 92 8.02 12.38 -9.93
N GLU A 93 9.11 11.63 -9.91
CA GLU A 93 9.24 10.45 -9.07
C GLU A 93 9.23 10.92 -7.62
N VAL A 94 8.04 10.86 -7.00
CA VAL A 94 7.89 11.23 -5.59
C VAL A 94 8.56 10.16 -4.76
N ASP A 95 9.71 10.50 -4.19
CA ASP A 95 10.34 9.65 -3.19
C ASP A 95 9.46 9.64 -1.92
N PRO A 96 8.97 8.47 -1.50
CA PRO A 96 8.12 8.38 -0.31
C PRO A 96 8.80 8.82 0.99
N GLY A 97 10.14 8.90 1.05
CA GLY A 97 10.86 9.48 2.20
C GLY A 97 10.76 11.01 2.29
N THR A 98 10.63 11.68 1.14
CA THR A 98 10.52 13.14 1.03
C THR A 98 9.10 13.65 0.73
N ALA A 99 8.15 12.72 0.51
CA ALA A 99 6.74 13.02 0.28
C ALA A 99 6.16 14.00 1.32
N ARG A 100 5.22 14.82 0.86
CA ARG A 100 4.40 15.74 1.67
C ARG A 100 2.94 15.30 1.64
N LYS A 101 2.08 15.92 2.45
CA LYS A 101 0.64 15.62 2.47
C LYS A 101 -0.02 15.69 1.09
N ALA A 102 0.42 16.61 0.24
CA ALA A 102 -0.14 16.78 -1.11
C ALA A 102 0.16 15.58 -2.04
N ASP A 103 1.21 14.83 -1.73
CA ASP A 103 1.68 13.71 -2.53
C ASP A 103 1.09 12.37 -2.08
N LEU A 104 0.08 12.38 -1.20
CA LEU A 104 -0.59 11.18 -0.68
C LEU A 104 -2.02 11.08 -1.22
N PHE A 105 -2.45 9.87 -1.55
CA PHE A 105 -3.87 9.61 -1.83
C PHE A 105 -4.73 9.76 -0.57
N ASN A 106 -6.01 10.09 -0.76
CA ASN A 106 -6.98 10.15 0.34
C ASN A 106 -7.45 8.77 0.81
N TYR A 107 -7.05 7.70 0.12
CA TYR A 107 -7.42 6.33 0.45
C TYR A 107 -6.17 5.47 0.64
N GLY A 108 -6.25 4.56 1.60
CA GLY A 108 -5.20 3.59 1.88
C GLY A 108 -5.77 2.39 2.61
N VAL A 109 -4.88 1.64 3.26
CA VAL A 109 -5.25 0.45 4.03
C VAL A 109 -4.65 0.54 5.42
N ALA A 110 -5.50 0.35 6.44
CA ALA A 110 -5.00 0.09 7.79
C ALA A 110 -4.33 -1.28 7.81
N ALA A 111 -3.13 -1.36 8.35
CA ALA A 111 -2.33 -2.57 8.39
C ALA A 111 -1.81 -2.84 9.80
N ARG A 112 -1.48 -4.10 10.08
CA ARG A 112 -0.67 -4.49 11.25
C ARG A 112 0.75 -4.80 10.81
N ILE A 113 1.71 -4.51 11.69
CA ILE A 113 3.08 -4.95 11.52
C ILE A 113 3.16 -6.41 11.99
N THR A 114 3.51 -7.32 11.08
CA THR A 114 3.63 -8.75 11.39
C THR A 114 5.07 -9.18 11.67
N GLY A 115 6.05 -8.39 11.23
CA GLY A 115 7.45 -8.65 11.52
C GLY A 115 8.40 -7.61 10.96
N ILE A 116 9.63 -7.65 11.46
CA ILE A 116 10.77 -6.87 10.95
C ILE A 116 11.80 -7.88 10.48
N GLU A 117 12.15 -7.82 9.20
CA GLU A 117 13.15 -8.69 8.57
C GLU A 117 14.43 -7.89 8.34
N GLY A 118 15.47 -8.17 9.13
CA GLY A 118 16.77 -7.52 8.96
C GLY A 118 17.90 -8.53 9.14
N ARG A 119 18.92 -8.47 8.26
CA ARG A 119 20.15 -9.26 8.39
C ARG A 119 21.33 -8.32 8.64
N GLY A 120 21.38 -7.67 9.81
CA GLY A 120 22.57 -6.97 10.33
C GLY A 120 23.18 -5.82 9.49
N THR A 121 22.72 -5.59 8.28
CA THR A 121 23.09 -4.45 7.43
C THR A 121 22.17 -3.27 7.74
N ALA A 122 22.58 -2.05 7.35
CA ALA A 122 21.84 -0.81 7.58
C ALA A 122 20.44 -0.74 6.91
N GLU A 123 20.02 -1.82 6.24
CA GLU A 123 18.75 -1.96 5.55
C GLU A 123 17.96 -3.12 6.14
N PHE A 124 16.68 -2.91 6.39
CA PHE A 124 15.75 -3.93 6.83
C PHE A 124 14.45 -3.83 6.04
N ALA A 125 13.54 -4.78 6.21
CA ALA A 125 12.23 -4.72 5.61
C ALA A 125 11.15 -4.91 6.68
N LEU A 126 10.08 -4.13 6.54
CA LEU A 126 8.90 -4.24 7.38
C LEU A 126 7.89 -5.17 6.69
N ARG A 127 7.45 -6.22 7.39
CA ARG A 127 6.36 -7.05 6.93
C ARG A 127 5.06 -6.54 7.52
N VAL A 128 4.12 -6.18 6.64
CA VAL A 128 2.82 -5.62 7.02
C VAL A 128 1.71 -6.46 6.42
N GLU A 129 0.55 -6.48 7.08
CA GLU A 129 -0.65 -7.14 6.57
C GLU A 129 -1.82 -6.17 6.61
N GLY A 130 -2.50 -6.00 5.47
CA GLY A 130 -3.66 -5.13 5.35
C GLY A 130 -4.87 -5.70 6.08
N ILE A 131 -5.62 -4.85 6.76
CA ILE A 131 -6.78 -5.21 7.58
C ILE A 131 -8.07 -4.67 6.95
N ALA A 132 -8.13 -3.36 6.72
CA ALA A 132 -9.34 -2.69 6.25
C ALA A 132 -8.99 -1.46 5.41
N ARG A 133 -9.89 -1.07 4.50
CA ARG A 133 -9.74 0.18 3.76
C ARG A 133 -9.95 1.36 4.70
N ILE A 134 -9.18 2.40 4.48
CA ILE A 134 -9.29 3.65 5.23
C ILE A 134 -9.35 4.83 4.28
N ARG A 135 -10.03 5.88 4.74
CA ARG A 135 -9.94 7.22 4.13
C ARG A 135 -9.18 8.13 5.07
N VAL A 136 -8.15 8.78 4.55
CA VAL A 136 -7.41 9.84 5.23
C VAL A 136 -8.28 11.09 5.24
N GLU A 137 -8.72 11.52 6.41
CA GLU A 137 -9.51 12.76 6.55
C GLU A 137 -8.59 13.97 6.65
N LYS A 138 -7.57 13.86 7.50
CA LYS A 138 -6.63 14.95 7.77
C LYS A 138 -5.30 14.39 8.25
N VAL A 139 -4.22 14.79 7.58
CA VAL A 139 -2.85 14.64 8.10
C VAL A 139 -2.64 15.66 9.21
N THR A 140 -2.30 15.18 10.41
CA THR A 140 -2.06 15.97 11.62
C THR A 140 -0.58 16.28 11.81
N GLN A 141 0.30 15.42 11.30
CA GLN A 141 1.75 15.56 11.38
C GLN A 141 2.38 14.99 10.11
N GLU A 142 3.43 15.62 9.59
CA GLU A 142 4.21 15.09 8.45
C GLU A 142 5.59 14.55 8.87
N ARG A 143 6.20 15.14 9.91
CA ARG A 143 7.56 14.82 10.37
C ARG A 143 7.58 14.62 11.89
N PRO A 144 8.43 13.73 12.43
CA PRO A 144 9.42 12.90 11.74
C PRO A 144 8.84 11.73 10.93
N HIS A 145 7.57 11.41 11.16
CA HIS A 145 6.75 10.50 10.37
C HIS A 145 5.35 11.09 10.24
N PHE A 146 4.57 10.57 9.29
CA PHE A 146 3.20 11.02 9.09
C PHE A 146 2.27 10.49 10.19
N GLU A 147 1.40 11.35 10.71
CA GLU A 147 0.21 10.94 11.44
C GLU A 147 -1.02 11.53 10.78
N ALA A 148 -2.09 10.73 10.72
CA ALA A 148 -3.35 11.19 10.16
C ALA A 148 -4.56 10.65 10.92
N LYS A 149 -5.62 11.45 10.92
CA LYS A 149 -6.96 11.04 11.29
C LYS A 149 -7.58 10.30 10.12
N VAL A 150 -7.96 9.05 10.34
CA VAL A 150 -8.48 8.14 9.31
C VAL A 150 -9.83 7.57 9.70
N LYS A 151 -10.67 7.34 8.69
CA LYS A 151 -11.98 6.71 8.82
C LYS A 151 -11.94 5.29 8.25
N TYR A 152 -12.35 4.31 9.05
CA TYR A 152 -12.39 2.91 8.66
C TYR A 152 -13.61 2.59 7.79
N PHE A 153 -13.37 1.79 6.76
CA PHE A 153 -14.37 1.17 5.91
C PHE A 153 -14.16 -0.35 5.95
N TYR A 154 -15.04 -1.02 6.68
CA TYR A 154 -15.12 -2.47 6.69
C TYR A 154 -16.03 -2.91 5.56
N ASP A 155 -15.54 -3.83 4.74
CA ASP A 155 -16.36 -4.42 3.68
C ASP A 155 -17.37 -5.37 4.31
N GLU A 156 -18.66 -5.09 4.12
CA GLU A 156 -19.72 -6.06 4.39
C GLU A 156 -19.87 -6.92 3.13
N VAL A 157 -19.48 -8.20 3.22
CA VAL A 157 -19.64 -9.13 2.11
C VAL A 157 -21.11 -9.58 2.07
N ALA A 158 -21.92 -8.90 1.25
CA ALA A 158 -23.26 -9.36 0.92
C ALA A 158 -23.15 -10.41 -0.19
N THR A 159 -23.39 -11.67 0.15
CA THR A 159 -23.26 -12.79 -0.80
C THR A 159 -24.53 -12.92 -1.63
N ASP A 160 -24.70 -12.08 -2.65
CA ASP A 160 -25.75 -12.27 -3.64
C ASP A 160 -25.32 -13.28 -4.73
N ALA A 161 -26.30 -13.86 -5.44
CA ALA A 161 -26.03 -14.86 -6.46
C ALA A 161 -25.16 -14.31 -7.61
N GLN A 162 -25.32 -13.02 -7.94
CA GLN A 162 -24.55 -12.35 -8.99
C GLN A 162 -23.07 -12.20 -8.59
N MET A 163 -22.76 -11.81 -7.35
CA MET A 163 -21.39 -11.72 -6.85
C MET A 163 -20.72 -13.09 -6.83
N GLN A 164 -21.45 -14.15 -6.48
CA GLN A 164 -20.92 -15.53 -6.52
C GLN A 164 -20.57 -15.97 -7.95
N GLU A 165 -21.42 -15.64 -8.92
CA GLU A 165 -21.17 -15.94 -10.33
C GLU A 165 -19.96 -15.17 -10.87
N LEU A 166 -19.90 -13.85 -10.62
CA LEU A 166 -18.76 -13.00 -11.00
C LEU A 166 -17.46 -13.47 -10.35
N PHE A 167 -17.50 -13.86 -9.07
CA PHE A 167 -16.33 -14.39 -8.38
C PHE A 167 -15.86 -15.72 -8.95
N SER A 168 -16.80 -16.59 -9.36
CA SER A 168 -16.50 -17.85 -10.03
C SER A 168 -15.85 -17.62 -11.40
N LEU A 169 -16.38 -16.66 -12.17
CA LEU A 169 -15.80 -16.25 -13.44
C LEU A 169 -14.39 -15.67 -13.27
N LEU A 170 -14.19 -14.79 -12.28
CA LEU A 170 -12.88 -14.21 -11.98
C LEU A 170 -11.85 -15.29 -11.64
N LYS A 171 -12.22 -16.30 -10.85
CA LYS A 171 -11.35 -17.44 -10.53
C LYS A 171 -10.97 -18.23 -11.79
N LEU A 172 -11.93 -18.50 -12.67
CA LEU A 172 -11.68 -19.21 -13.92
C LEU A 172 -10.68 -18.43 -14.79
N ARG A 173 -10.94 -17.15 -15.04
CA ARG A 173 -10.06 -16.30 -15.87
C ARG A 173 -8.68 -16.10 -15.26
N SER A 174 -8.58 -15.96 -13.94
CA SER A 174 -7.28 -15.86 -13.25
C SER A 174 -6.46 -17.14 -13.41
N ARG A 175 -7.10 -18.32 -13.35
CA ARG A 175 -6.41 -19.61 -13.58
C ARG A 175 -5.95 -19.76 -15.03
N GLU A 176 -6.75 -19.32 -15.99
CA GLU A 176 -6.37 -19.29 -17.40
C GLU A 176 -5.15 -18.39 -17.62
N LEU A 177 -5.18 -17.17 -17.08
CA LEU A 177 -4.05 -16.23 -17.16
C LEU A 177 -2.77 -16.81 -16.55
N VAL A 178 -2.85 -17.40 -15.35
CA VAL A 178 -1.69 -18.03 -14.70
C VAL A 178 -1.17 -19.20 -15.53
N THR A 179 -2.05 -19.98 -16.15
CA THR A 179 -1.66 -21.08 -17.04
C THR A 179 -0.90 -20.54 -18.25
N ILE A 180 -1.40 -19.48 -18.89
CA ILE A 180 -0.74 -18.83 -20.02
C ILE A 180 0.63 -18.30 -19.61
N LEU A 181 0.73 -17.56 -18.50
CA LEU A 181 2.00 -17.03 -18.01
C LEU A 181 3.02 -18.13 -17.72
N ARG A 182 2.58 -19.27 -17.17
CA ARG A 182 3.45 -20.44 -16.95
C ARG A 182 3.95 -21.03 -18.26
N ILE A 183 3.09 -21.17 -19.27
CA ILE A 183 3.48 -21.68 -20.60
C ILE A 183 4.44 -20.70 -21.27
N SER A 184 4.15 -19.40 -21.24
CA SER A 184 5.02 -18.35 -21.79
C SER A 184 6.39 -18.30 -21.12
N ALA A 185 6.47 -18.58 -19.81
CA ALA A 185 7.74 -18.65 -19.10
C ALA A 185 8.59 -19.88 -19.49
N LEU A 186 7.98 -20.93 -20.03
CA LEU A 186 8.68 -22.12 -20.54
C LEU A 186 9.13 -21.97 -22.01
N LEU A 187 8.62 -20.96 -22.73
CA LEU A 187 9.06 -20.69 -24.10
C LEU A 187 10.48 -20.08 -24.06
N PRO A 188 11.42 -20.61 -24.86
CA PRO A 188 12.77 -20.07 -24.92
C PRO A 188 12.74 -18.62 -25.42
N ARG A 189 13.35 -17.72 -24.65
CA ARG A 189 13.49 -16.31 -25.03
C ARG A 189 14.51 -16.22 -26.16
N SER A 190 14.13 -15.66 -27.31
CA SER A 190 15.09 -15.30 -28.35
C SER A 190 15.98 -14.14 -27.85
N PRO A 191 17.30 -14.18 -28.09
CA PRO A 191 18.24 -13.19 -27.56
C PRO A 191 18.05 -11.76 -28.12
N ASP A 192 17.22 -11.58 -29.16
CA ASP A 192 17.11 -10.33 -29.92
C ASP A 192 15.77 -9.58 -29.77
N SER A 193 15.01 -9.77 -28.68
CA SER A 193 13.76 -9.01 -28.45
C SER A 193 13.93 -7.93 -27.37
N PRO A 194 14.09 -6.64 -27.75
CA PRO A 194 14.16 -5.52 -26.81
C PRO A 194 12.74 -5.12 -26.38
N GLY A 195 12.27 -5.62 -25.24
CA GLY A 195 10.96 -5.20 -24.72
C GLY A 195 10.39 -6.01 -23.55
N GLY A 196 11.17 -6.85 -22.89
CA GLY A 196 10.69 -7.65 -21.77
C GLY A 196 10.61 -6.83 -20.48
N LEU A 197 9.40 -6.66 -19.93
CA LEU A 197 9.15 -6.15 -18.58
C LEU A 197 9.94 -6.97 -17.54
N SER A 198 10.97 -6.36 -16.96
CA SER A 198 11.74 -6.93 -15.85
C SER A 198 10.92 -6.90 -14.56
N PRO A 199 10.83 -7.99 -13.80
CA PRO A 199 10.57 -7.92 -12.38
C PRO A 199 11.92 -7.76 -11.67
N CYS A 200 12.17 -6.57 -11.12
CA CYS A 200 13.14 -6.36 -10.03
C CYS A 200 12.41 -5.63 -8.92
#